data_AF-A0A382TIG6-F1
#
_entry.id   AF-A0A382TIG6-F1
#
_cell.length_a   1.000
_cell.length_b   1.000
_cell.length_c   1.000
_cell.angle_alpha   90.00
_cell.angle_beta   90.00
_cell.angle_gamma   90.00
#
_symmetry.space_group_name_H-M   'P 1'
#
loop_
_entity.id
_entity.type
_entity.pdbx_description
1 polymer ?
#
loop_
_entity_poly.entity_id
_entity_poly.type
_entity_poly.pdbx_seq_one_letter_code
_entity_poly.pdbx_strand_id
1 'polypeptide(L)'
;LSLILSAKFDKVYFKNAKVSEPEFASLKYFEISNWNEFSFDSIVAKDYTMQEEFNNFSLENFKISKFSLDKDYTYDLLNSDESQQLLLSGDYSEIFNSFVSLDNLELKNFKANINNSDVFFLDKAKISDLKFDYFGANNNIKVPTNLDIEINGADFNYVEARDINGGLAFLDGLVDEIGYEKIKFDFGTSWKWDTRANNISFNLDLGIADAASLAISTDLADLDTNILTIQWTPLLNYLMTTPKLKELSLSLEDNSLKNKLLNYVAKEQNMTTDQLKDFIIQTMDIYSNTLGINQTLVKEF
;
A
#
# COMPACT_ATOMS: atom_id res chain seq x y z
N LEU A 1 18.51 20.43 12.15
CA LEU A 1 18.39 18.96 12.05
C LEU A 1 19.16 18.24 13.16
N SER A 2 20.47 18.47 13.33
CA SER A 2 21.31 17.74 14.31
C SER A 2 20.80 17.78 15.75
N LEU A 3 20.21 18.90 16.18
CA LEU A 3 19.70 19.11 17.55
C LEU A 3 18.45 18.26 17.87
N ILE A 4 17.57 18.02 16.90
CA ILE A 4 16.37 17.19 17.08
C ILE A 4 16.75 15.70 16.98
N LEU A 5 17.63 15.36 16.03
CA LEU A 5 18.10 13.98 15.84
C LEU A 5 18.97 13.46 17.01
N SER A 6 19.59 14.35 17.79
CA SER A 6 20.35 14.00 19.00
C SER A 6 19.57 14.21 20.31
N ALA A 7 18.32 14.68 20.24
CA ALA A 7 17.51 14.93 21.43
C ALA A 7 17.09 13.63 22.12
N LYS A 8 16.94 13.71 23.44
CA LYS A 8 16.29 12.69 24.27
C LYS A 8 15.28 13.36 25.18
N PHE A 9 14.04 12.90 25.17
CA PHE A 9 13.01 13.43 26.04
C PHE A 9 11.90 12.40 26.26
N ASP A 10 11.35 12.40 27.48
CA ASP A 10 10.28 11.48 27.85
C ASP A 10 8.96 11.87 27.19
N LYS A 11 8.66 13.17 27.12
CA LYS A 11 7.38 13.64 26.59
C LYS A 11 7.43 15.10 26.16
N VAL A 12 6.94 15.35 24.95
CA VAL A 12 6.61 16.69 24.45
C VAL A 12 5.17 16.65 23.98
N TYR A 13 4.35 17.60 24.43
CA TYR A 13 2.96 17.69 24.00
C TYR A 13 2.51 19.15 23.91
N PHE A 14 1.53 19.38 23.06
CA PHE A 14 0.79 20.64 23.03
C PHE A 14 -0.69 20.39 22.81
N LYS A 15 -1.51 21.36 23.22
CA LYS A 15 -2.97 21.29 23.17
C LYS A 15 -3.52 22.54 22.51
N ASN A 16 -4.60 22.38 21.76
CA ASN A 16 -5.36 23.48 21.16
C ASN A 16 -4.48 24.42 20.32
N ALA A 17 -3.57 23.88 19.53
CA ALA A 17 -2.79 24.68 18.59
C ALA A 17 -3.70 25.19 17.47
N LYS A 18 -3.52 26.46 17.10
CA LYS A 18 -4.26 27.12 16.03
C LYS A 18 -3.34 28.07 15.27
N VAL A 19 -3.44 28.04 13.95
CA VAL A 19 -2.83 29.00 13.03
C VAL A 19 -3.97 29.59 12.20
N SER A 20 -3.93 30.89 11.95
CA SER A 20 -4.99 31.62 11.26
C SER A 20 -4.54 32.35 10.00
N GLU A 21 -3.24 32.36 9.68
CA GLU A 21 -2.68 32.98 8.48
C GLU A 21 -1.55 32.11 7.91
N PRO A 22 -1.46 31.91 6.58
CA PRO A 22 -2.44 32.33 5.56
C PRO A 22 -3.74 31.49 5.57
N GLU A 23 -3.71 30.31 6.17
CA GLU A 23 -4.81 29.35 6.23
C GLU A 23 -5.16 29.00 7.67
N PHE A 24 -6.42 28.61 7.90
CA PHE A 24 -6.84 28.17 9.22
C PHE A 24 -6.46 26.71 9.43
N ALA A 25 -5.56 26.43 10.36
CA ALA A 25 -5.25 25.09 10.80
C ALA A 25 -5.46 24.97 12.31
N SER A 26 -6.03 23.86 12.75
CA SER A 26 -6.24 23.58 14.16
C SER A 26 -5.85 22.15 14.51
N LEU A 27 -5.27 21.97 15.69
CA LEU A 27 -4.92 20.67 16.24
C LEU A 27 -5.23 20.66 17.74
N LYS A 28 -6.18 19.83 18.16
CA LYS A 28 -6.58 19.76 19.58
C LYS A 28 -5.50 19.14 20.45
N TYR A 29 -4.81 18.12 19.94
CA TYR A 29 -3.80 17.40 20.70
C TYR A 29 -2.66 16.93 19.81
N PHE A 30 -1.43 17.13 20.29
CA PHE A 30 -0.24 16.47 19.75
C PHE A 30 0.65 16.01 20.90
N GLU A 31 1.21 14.82 20.78
CA GLU A 31 2.17 14.26 21.72
C GLU A 31 3.24 13.44 20.99
N ILE A 32 4.48 13.59 21.43
CA ILE A 32 5.59 12.67 21.17
C ILE A 32 6.05 12.14 22.52
N SER A 33 6.21 10.82 22.64
CA SER A 33 6.60 10.14 23.87
C SER A 33 7.82 9.26 23.67
N ASN A 34 8.70 9.29 24.67
CA ASN A 34 9.94 8.53 24.81
C ASN A 34 10.84 8.64 23.57
N TRP A 35 11.09 9.86 23.11
CA TRP A 35 12.00 10.11 22.01
C TRP A 35 13.45 9.87 22.45
N ASN A 36 14.14 9.04 21.70
CA ASN A 36 15.54 8.69 21.93
C ASN A 36 16.25 8.58 20.58
N GLU A 37 16.70 9.74 20.08
CA GLU A 37 17.38 9.88 18.77
C GLU A 37 16.50 9.38 17.61
N PHE A 38 16.76 8.18 17.07
CA PHE A 38 16.03 7.58 15.94
C PHE A 38 14.94 6.57 16.36
N SER A 39 14.46 6.68 17.61
CA SER A 39 13.41 5.81 18.14
C SER A 39 12.43 6.60 19.01
N PHE A 40 11.18 6.15 19.04
CA PHE A 40 10.14 6.71 19.91
C PHE A 40 9.02 5.70 20.19
N ASP A 41 8.35 5.85 21.34
CA ASP A 41 7.26 4.97 21.73
C ASP A 41 5.94 5.35 21.09
N SER A 42 5.64 6.64 20.99
CA SER A 42 4.42 7.08 20.31
C SER A 42 4.48 8.51 19.80
N ILE A 43 3.89 8.74 18.63
CA ILE A 43 3.47 10.05 18.15
C ILE A 43 1.95 10.00 18.00
N VAL A 44 1.22 10.95 18.60
CA VAL A 44 -0.24 10.98 18.55
C VAL A 44 -0.69 12.39 18.19
N ALA A 45 -1.54 12.50 17.17
CA ALA A 45 -2.26 13.72 16.83
C ALA A 45 -3.77 13.45 16.88
N LYS A 46 -4.56 14.39 17.43
CA LYS A 46 -6.01 14.26 17.51
C LYS A 46 -6.72 15.53 17.09
N ASP A 47 -7.83 15.35 16.38
CA ASP A 47 -8.72 16.38 15.88
C ASP A 47 -7.92 17.48 15.15
N TYR A 48 -7.27 17.09 14.05
CA TYR A 48 -6.64 18.00 13.11
C TYR A 48 -7.66 18.48 12.08
N THR A 49 -7.67 19.77 11.81
CA THR A 49 -8.48 20.39 10.75
C THR A 49 -7.67 21.43 10.02
N MET A 50 -7.82 21.53 8.71
CA MET A 50 -7.22 22.57 7.89
C MET A 50 -8.26 23.09 6.91
N GLN A 51 -8.40 24.41 6.82
CA GLN A 51 -9.29 25.08 5.90
C GLN A 51 -8.52 26.09 5.07
N GLU A 52 -8.58 25.90 3.76
CA GLU A 52 -7.99 26.77 2.73
C GLU A 52 -9.11 27.13 1.76
N GLU A 53 -9.56 28.39 1.79
CA GLU A 53 -10.68 28.88 0.96
C GLU A 53 -11.93 27.96 1.00
N PHE A 54 -12.17 27.20 -0.08
CA PHE A 54 -13.29 26.28 -0.26
C PHE A 54 -12.95 24.82 0.05
N ASN A 55 -11.72 24.56 0.52
CA ASN A 55 -11.20 23.24 0.82
C ASN A 55 -11.13 23.05 2.34
N ASN A 56 -11.51 21.87 2.79
CA ASN A 56 -11.46 21.50 4.19
C ASN A 56 -10.96 20.06 4.35
N PHE A 57 -9.93 19.90 5.15
CA PHE A 57 -9.35 18.61 5.49
C PHE A 57 -9.52 18.37 6.98
N SER A 58 -9.94 17.16 7.35
CA SER A 58 -10.07 16.79 8.76
C SER A 58 -9.55 15.39 9.01
N LEU A 59 -9.03 15.19 10.22
CA LEU A 59 -8.45 13.94 10.67
C LEU A 59 -8.69 13.82 12.18
N GLU A 60 -9.44 12.80 12.60
CA GLU A 60 -9.76 12.61 14.01
C GLU A 60 -8.56 12.07 14.81
N ASN A 61 -7.87 11.07 14.28
CA ASN A 61 -6.79 10.41 15.01
C ASN A 61 -5.68 9.97 14.08
N PHE A 62 -4.46 10.32 14.44
CA PHE A 62 -3.24 9.78 13.86
C PHE A 62 -2.33 9.29 14.97
N LYS A 63 -1.78 8.10 14.80
CA LYS A 63 -0.94 7.45 15.80
C LYS A 63 0.17 6.65 15.14
N ILE A 64 1.41 6.93 15.51
CA ILE A 64 2.56 6.06 15.29
C ILE A 64 2.97 5.47 16.64
N SER A 65 3.38 4.20 16.69
CA SER A 65 3.84 3.54 17.91
C SER A 65 5.03 2.62 17.68
N LYS A 66 5.93 2.63 18.66
CA LYS A 66 7.19 1.86 18.74
C LYS A 66 7.94 1.85 17.41
N PHE A 67 8.38 3.02 17.01
CA PHE A 67 9.21 3.19 15.83
C PHE A 67 10.69 3.14 16.22
N SER A 68 11.50 2.46 15.42
CA SER A 68 12.94 2.45 15.60
C SER A 68 13.68 2.32 14.27
N LEU A 69 14.75 3.08 14.13
CA LEU A 69 15.79 2.87 13.12
C LEU A 69 17.07 2.31 13.76
N ASP A 70 17.93 1.74 12.92
CA ASP A 70 19.28 1.31 13.24
C ASP A 70 20.16 2.55 13.32
N LYS A 71 20.62 2.87 14.53
CA LYS A 71 21.32 4.13 14.78
C LYS A 71 22.62 4.24 14.01
N ASP A 72 23.41 3.17 13.99
CA ASP A 72 24.73 3.19 13.37
C ASP A 72 24.58 3.32 11.86
N TYR A 73 23.69 2.52 11.26
CA TYR A 73 23.38 2.62 9.84
C TYR A 73 22.79 4.00 9.47
N THR A 74 21.87 4.53 10.28
CA THR A 74 21.30 5.86 10.03
C THR A 74 22.37 6.95 10.11
N TYR A 75 23.29 6.88 11.06
CA TYR A 75 24.40 7.85 11.13
C TYR A 75 25.32 7.75 9.92
N ASP A 76 25.68 6.53 9.50
CA ASP A 76 26.51 6.32 8.31
C ASP A 76 25.85 6.88 7.05
N LEU A 77 24.54 6.61 6.87
CA LEU A 77 23.74 7.14 5.76
C LEU A 77 23.68 8.67 5.77
N LEU A 78 23.47 9.28 6.94
CA LEU A 78 23.42 10.74 7.06
C LEU A 78 24.79 11.41 6.84
N ASN A 79 25.89 10.69 7.05
CA ASN A 79 27.25 11.20 6.87
C ASN A 79 27.85 10.90 5.48
N SER A 80 27.12 10.16 4.62
CA SER A 80 27.57 9.77 3.28
C SER A 80 27.06 10.76 2.22
N ASP A 81 27.99 11.43 1.52
CA ASP A 81 27.65 12.35 0.42
C ASP A 81 26.89 11.63 -0.72
N GLU A 82 27.24 10.38 -1.00
CA GLU A 82 26.57 9.55 -2.01
C GLU A 82 25.13 9.25 -1.60
N SER A 83 24.93 8.81 -0.36
CA SER A 83 23.59 8.55 0.19
C SER A 83 22.76 9.83 0.20
N GLN A 84 23.33 10.97 0.59
CA GLN A 84 22.62 12.25 0.53
C GLN A 84 22.18 12.62 -0.90
N GLN A 85 23.00 12.34 -1.91
CA GLN A 85 22.63 12.57 -3.32
C GLN A 85 21.50 11.64 -3.77
N LEU A 86 21.51 10.37 -3.36
CA LEU A 86 20.41 9.43 -3.63
C LEU A 86 19.09 9.91 -3.01
N LEU A 87 19.12 10.38 -1.76
CA LEU A 87 17.94 10.95 -1.10
C LEU A 87 17.38 12.17 -1.84
N LEU A 88 18.26 13.04 -2.35
CA LEU A 88 17.88 14.23 -3.11
C LEU A 88 17.39 13.90 -4.52
N SER A 89 17.80 12.76 -5.09
CA SER A 89 17.30 12.28 -6.38
C SER A 89 15.97 11.51 -6.27
N GLY A 90 15.49 11.28 -5.05
CA GLY A 90 14.26 10.53 -4.77
C GLY A 90 14.45 9.02 -4.65
N ASP A 91 15.70 8.55 -4.61
CA ASP A 91 16.01 7.16 -4.31
C ASP A 91 16.13 6.98 -2.79
N TYR A 92 15.09 6.38 -2.20
CA TYR A 92 15.00 6.11 -0.77
C TYR A 92 15.39 4.66 -0.40
N SER A 93 15.94 3.89 -1.34
CA SER A 93 16.29 2.47 -1.15
C SER A 93 17.18 2.25 0.09
N GLU A 94 18.18 3.11 0.30
CA GLU A 94 19.06 3.02 1.45
C GLU A 94 18.39 3.38 2.79
N ILE A 95 17.34 4.22 2.79
CA ILE A 95 16.59 4.51 4.02
C ILE A 95 15.94 3.23 4.53
N PHE A 96 15.39 2.38 3.65
CA PHE A 96 14.72 1.15 4.07
C PHE A 96 15.65 0.23 4.85
N ASN A 97 16.94 0.21 4.54
CA ASN A 97 17.93 -0.56 5.30
C ASN A 97 18.11 -0.04 6.73
N SER A 98 17.80 1.22 7.00
CA SER A 98 17.86 1.78 8.35
C SER A 98 16.67 1.37 9.23
N PHE A 99 15.55 0.89 8.67
CA PHE A 99 14.39 0.52 9.47
C PHE A 99 14.64 -0.70 10.35
N VAL A 100 14.30 -0.63 11.64
CA VAL A 100 14.29 -1.81 12.52
C VAL A 100 12.88 -2.32 12.67
N SER A 101 11.96 -1.45 13.13
CA SER A 101 10.58 -1.84 13.34
C SER A 101 9.62 -0.66 13.41
N LEU A 102 8.35 -0.93 13.11
CA LEU A 102 7.20 -0.09 13.38
C LEU A 102 6.05 -1.00 13.85
N ASP A 103 5.61 -0.83 15.09
CA ASP A 103 4.52 -1.64 15.67
C ASP A 103 3.16 -1.23 15.09
N ASN A 104 2.90 0.08 14.96
CA ASN A 104 1.63 0.58 14.46
C ASN A 104 1.75 2.00 13.90
N LEU A 105 1.30 2.22 12.68
CA LEU A 105 0.89 3.52 12.14
C LEU A 105 -0.61 3.42 11.85
N GLU A 106 -1.42 4.32 12.41
CA GLU A 106 -2.87 4.31 12.25
C GLU A 106 -3.37 5.73 11.97
N LEU A 107 -4.31 5.82 11.05
CA LEU A 107 -5.08 7.01 10.70
C LEU A 107 -6.58 6.65 10.79
N LYS A 108 -7.40 7.51 11.41
CA LYS A 108 -8.84 7.31 11.53
C LYS A 108 -9.62 8.56 11.17
N ASN A 109 -10.75 8.35 10.50
CA ASN A 109 -11.73 9.36 10.13
C ASN A 109 -11.07 10.55 9.42
N PHE A 110 -10.38 10.27 8.32
CA PHE A 110 -9.89 11.31 7.43
C PHE A 110 -10.99 11.72 6.45
N LYS A 111 -11.15 13.02 6.24
CA LYS A 111 -12.09 13.59 5.26
C LYS A 111 -11.42 14.70 4.48
N ALA A 112 -11.64 14.71 3.18
CA ALA A 112 -11.28 15.81 2.30
C ALA A 112 -12.53 16.34 1.61
N ASN A 113 -12.81 17.61 1.85
CA ASN A 113 -13.81 18.41 1.15
C ASN A 113 -13.07 19.37 0.23
N ILE A 114 -13.41 19.40 -1.05
CA ILE A 114 -12.78 20.26 -2.05
C ILE A 114 -13.89 21.03 -2.74
N ASN A 115 -13.73 22.35 -2.89
CA ASN A 115 -14.78 23.22 -3.43
C ASN A 115 -16.16 23.07 -2.74
N ASN A 116 -16.17 22.81 -1.43
CA ASN A 116 -17.34 22.47 -0.61
C ASN A 116 -18.06 21.16 -0.95
N SER A 117 -17.43 20.26 -1.71
CA SER A 117 -17.94 18.92 -1.99
C SER A 117 -17.16 17.85 -1.22
N ASP A 118 -17.86 16.84 -0.71
CA ASP A 118 -17.23 15.65 -0.10
C ASP A 118 -16.57 14.80 -1.18
N VAL A 119 -15.24 14.92 -1.30
CA VAL A 119 -14.45 14.23 -2.34
C VAL A 119 -13.90 12.89 -1.82
N PHE A 120 -13.43 12.86 -0.58
CA PHE A 120 -12.82 11.65 -0.02
C PHE A 120 -13.12 11.48 1.46
N PHE A 121 -13.45 10.25 1.83
CA PHE A 121 -13.57 9.80 3.20
C PHE A 121 -12.77 8.51 3.40
N LEU A 122 -12.17 8.36 4.56
CA LEU A 122 -11.46 7.15 4.97
C LEU A 122 -11.75 6.91 6.46
N ASP A 123 -12.43 5.80 6.76
CA ASP A 123 -12.73 5.40 8.14
C ASP A 123 -11.42 5.04 8.87
N LYS A 124 -10.60 4.16 8.29
CA LYS A 124 -9.35 3.74 8.91
C LYS A 124 -8.32 3.32 7.87
N ALA A 125 -7.07 3.77 8.05
CA ALA A 125 -5.90 3.14 7.43
C ALA A 125 -4.87 2.79 8.50
N LYS A 126 -4.27 1.61 8.39
CA LYS A 126 -3.33 1.10 9.38
C LYS A 126 -2.21 0.30 8.71
N ILE A 127 -0.99 0.51 9.19
CA ILE A 127 0.16 -0.35 8.96
C ILE A 127 0.58 -0.88 10.34
N SER A 128 0.73 -2.19 10.49
CA SER A 128 1.21 -2.78 11.74
C SER A 128 2.25 -3.86 11.53
N ASP A 129 2.95 -4.17 12.62
CA ASP A 129 3.90 -5.28 12.70
C ASP A 129 5.02 -5.22 11.67
N LEU A 130 5.38 -4.04 11.16
CA LEU A 130 6.50 -3.90 10.24
C LEU A 130 7.81 -4.23 10.95
N LYS A 131 8.45 -5.30 10.52
CA LYS A 131 9.74 -5.78 11.06
C LYS A 131 10.66 -6.12 9.92
N PHE A 132 11.95 -5.98 10.18
CA PHE A 132 13.01 -6.36 9.26
C PHE A 132 13.92 -7.40 9.92
N ASP A 133 14.41 -8.34 9.13
CA ASP A 133 15.46 -9.29 9.55
C ASP A 133 16.44 -9.52 8.40
N TYR A 134 17.55 -10.18 8.71
CA TYR A 134 18.54 -10.57 7.72
C TYR A 134 18.19 -11.91 7.06
N PHE A 135 18.50 -11.98 5.78
CA PHE A 135 18.27 -13.11 4.90
C PHE A 135 19.52 -13.38 4.05
N GLY A 136 19.63 -14.61 3.56
CA GLY A 136 20.69 -15.09 2.68
C GLY A 136 21.87 -15.76 3.38
N ALA A 137 22.72 -16.43 2.59
CA ALA A 137 23.75 -17.36 3.09
C ALA A 137 24.73 -16.74 4.10
N ASN A 138 24.94 -15.42 4.05
CA ASN A 138 25.82 -14.68 4.95
C ASN A 138 25.07 -13.72 5.87
N ASN A 139 23.73 -13.79 5.96
CA ASN A 139 22.88 -12.84 6.71
C ASN A 139 23.19 -11.37 6.39
N ASN A 140 23.40 -11.05 5.12
CA ASN A 140 23.82 -9.72 4.68
C ASN A 140 22.72 -8.95 3.94
N ILE A 141 21.55 -9.54 3.72
CA ILE A 141 20.44 -8.90 3.00
C ILE A 141 19.33 -8.62 4.00
N LYS A 142 18.99 -7.35 4.22
CA LYS A 142 17.90 -6.96 5.11
C LYS A 142 16.58 -6.95 4.34
N VAL A 143 15.59 -7.67 4.83
CA VAL A 143 14.27 -7.81 4.19
C VAL A 143 13.14 -7.55 5.19
N PRO A 144 11.97 -7.08 4.73
CA PRO A 144 10.79 -7.06 5.57
C PRO A 144 10.39 -8.50 5.91
N THR A 145 10.15 -8.79 7.18
CA THR A 145 9.71 -10.11 7.63
C THR A 145 8.29 -10.13 8.13
N ASN A 146 7.74 -8.97 8.47
CA ASN A 146 6.35 -8.83 8.82
C ASN A 146 5.85 -7.50 8.28
N LEU A 147 4.62 -7.48 7.79
CA LEU A 147 3.90 -6.29 7.39
C LEU A 147 2.41 -6.63 7.34
N ASP A 148 1.60 -5.86 8.04
CA ASP A 148 0.14 -5.88 7.91
C ASP A 148 -0.34 -4.49 7.49
N ILE A 149 -1.16 -4.43 6.45
CA ILE A 149 -1.82 -3.21 5.96
C ILE A 149 -3.32 -3.43 5.95
N GLU A 150 -4.07 -2.46 6.45
CA GLU A 150 -5.53 -2.47 6.53
C GLU A 150 -6.06 -1.09 6.15
N ILE A 151 -6.95 -1.04 5.17
CA ILE A 151 -7.70 0.14 4.74
C ILE A 151 -9.17 -0.25 4.80
N ASN A 152 -9.94 0.46 5.60
CA ASN A 152 -11.38 0.24 5.73
C ASN A 152 -12.14 1.51 5.40
N GLY A 153 -13.26 1.34 4.70
CA GLY A 153 -14.23 2.37 4.41
C GLY A 153 -13.63 3.53 3.62
N ALA A 154 -12.68 3.26 2.72
CA ALA A 154 -12.21 4.27 1.78
C ALA A 154 -13.34 4.56 0.81
N ASP A 155 -13.68 5.83 0.65
CA ASP A 155 -14.83 6.29 -0.12
C ASP A 155 -14.43 7.52 -0.93
N PHE A 156 -14.33 7.34 -2.24
CA PHE A 156 -13.89 8.37 -3.17
C PHE A 156 -15.02 8.74 -4.14
N ASN A 157 -15.35 10.03 -4.17
CA ASN A 157 -16.34 10.58 -5.07
C ASN A 157 -15.65 11.19 -6.29
N TYR A 158 -15.58 10.43 -7.37
CA TYR A 158 -14.89 10.87 -8.58
C TYR A 158 -15.57 12.06 -9.24
N VAL A 159 -16.91 12.08 -9.26
CA VAL A 159 -17.69 13.13 -9.93
C VAL A 159 -17.34 14.51 -9.37
N GLU A 160 -17.20 14.61 -8.05
CA GLU A 160 -16.81 15.85 -7.37
C GLU A 160 -15.30 16.17 -7.51
N ALA A 161 -14.48 15.14 -7.77
CA ALA A 161 -13.03 15.30 -7.94
C ALA A 161 -12.62 15.69 -9.37
N ARG A 162 -13.48 15.44 -10.37
CA ARG A 162 -13.17 15.54 -11.81
C ARG A 162 -12.72 16.94 -12.25
N ASP A 163 -13.29 17.97 -11.65
CA ASP A 163 -13.04 19.37 -12.03
C ASP A 163 -11.87 20.01 -11.24
N ILE A 164 -11.12 19.22 -10.46
CA ILE A 164 -9.93 19.70 -9.73
C ILE A 164 -8.75 19.79 -10.70
N ASN A 165 -8.25 21.02 -10.91
CA ASN A 165 -7.07 21.28 -11.72
C ASN A 165 -5.87 20.42 -11.25
N GLY A 166 -5.40 19.50 -12.10
CA GLY A 166 -4.17 18.75 -11.90
C GLY A 166 -4.29 17.28 -11.51
N GLY A 167 -5.47 16.65 -11.53
CA GLY A 167 -5.57 15.25 -11.11
C GLY A 167 -6.64 14.42 -11.79
N LEU A 168 -6.23 13.26 -12.32
CA LEU A 168 -7.05 12.11 -12.71
C LEU A 168 -7.80 12.16 -14.05
N ALA A 169 -7.47 13.06 -14.98
CA ALA A 169 -8.07 13.01 -16.34
C ALA A 169 -7.88 11.65 -17.05
N PHE A 170 -6.84 10.89 -16.68
CA PHE A 170 -6.64 9.52 -17.18
C PHE A 170 -7.71 8.52 -16.67
N LEU A 171 -8.38 8.83 -15.57
CA LEU A 171 -9.50 8.05 -15.02
C LEU A 171 -10.84 8.47 -15.61
N ASP A 172 -10.96 9.61 -16.32
CA ASP A 172 -12.23 10.10 -16.87
C ASP A 172 -12.90 9.04 -17.75
N GLY A 173 -12.16 8.52 -18.74
CA GLY A 173 -12.66 7.48 -19.63
C GLY A 173 -12.93 6.16 -18.93
N LEU A 174 -12.19 5.86 -17.86
CA LEU A 174 -12.37 4.61 -17.10
C LEU A 174 -13.60 4.69 -16.19
N VAL A 175 -13.81 5.81 -15.50
CA VAL A 175 -14.93 5.99 -14.57
C VAL A 175 -16.24 6.20 -15.33
N ASP A 176 -16.24 7.01 -16.39
CA ASP A 176 -17.44 7.26 -17.20
C ASP A 176 -17.95 5.99 -17.88
N GLU A 177 -17.04 5.09 -18.31
CA GLU A 177 -17.41 3.88 -19.04
C GLU A 177 -17.68 2.67 -18.14
N ILE A 178 -16.92 2.51 -17.05
CA ILE A 178 -17.21 1.47 -16.06
C ILE A 178 -18.42 1.88 -15.22
N GLY A 179 -18.72 3.17 -15.09
CA GLY A 179 -19.94 3.68 -14.44
C GLY A 179 -19.93 3.49 -12.93
N TYR A 180 -18.81 3.81 -12.27
CA TYR A 180 -18.72 3.93 -10.81
C TYR A 180 -18.36 5.36 -10.45
N GLU A 181 -19.37 6.22 -10.33
CA GLU A 181 -19.23 7.62 -9.92
C GLU A 181 -18.59 7.77 -8.53
N LYS A 182 -18.83 6.77 -7.68
CA LYS A 182 -18.35 6.69 -6.32
C LYS A 182 -17.72 5.32 -6.08
N ILE A 183 -16.45 5.31 -5.69
CA ILE A 183 -15.67 4.09 -5.47
C ILE A 183 -15.47 3.93 -3.97
N LYS A 184 -16.11 2.91 -3.40
CA LYS A 184 -15.88 2.49 -2.03
C LYS A 184 -15.08 1.21 -2.00
N PHE A 185 -14.04 1.15 -1.18
CA PHE A 185 -13.26 -0.06 -1.07
C PHE A 185 -12.70 -0.30 0.33
N ASP A 186 -12.51 -1.57 0.61
CA ASP A 186 -11.73 -2.11 1.72
C ASP A 186 -10.52 -2.85 1.12
N PHE A 187 -9.37 -2.77 1.78
CA PHE A 187 -8.16 -3.45 1.36
C PHE A 187 -7.37 -3.95 2.58
N GLY A 188 -7.00 -5.21 2.57
CA GLY A 188 -6.12 -5.83 3.55
C GLY A 188 -4.99 -6.57 2.87
N THR A 189 -3.77 -6.45 3.38
CA THR A 189 -2.70 -7.37 3.01
C THR A 189 -1.83 -7.68 4.20
N SER A 190 -1.34 -8.91 4.26
CA SER A 190 -0.40 -9.35 5.28
C SER A 190 0.73 -10.13 4.64
N TRP A 191 1.93 -9.94 5.16
CA TRP A 191 3.12 -10.66 4.76
C TRP A 191 3.84 -11.11 6.04
N LYS A 192 4.18 -12.40 6.10
CA LYS A 192 5.06 -12.97 7.11
C LYS A 192 6.14 -13.83 6.48
N TRP A 193 7.42 -13.49 6.69
CA TRP A 193 8.59 -14.24 6.25
C TRP A 193 9.34 -14.81 7.46
N ASP A 194 9.46 -16.13 7.53
CA ASP A 194 10.46 -16.79 8.36
C ASP A 194 11.77 -16.93 7.55
N THR A 195 12.74 -16.05 7.77
CA THR A 195 14.03 -16.04 7.06
C THR A 195 14.97 -17.19 7.48
N ARG A 196 14.63 -17.96 8.53
CA ARG A 196 15.40 -19.14 8.95
C ARG A 196 14.88 -20.40 8.28
N ALA A 197 13.55 -20.52 8.19
CA ALA A 197 12.89 -21.61 7.49
C ALA A 197 12.71 -21.34 5.98
N ASN A 198 13.02 -20.11 5.54
CA ASN A 198 12.83 -19.62 4.17
C ASN A 198 11.41 -19.79 3.64
N ASN A 199 10.44 -19.62 4.53
CA ASN A 199 9.02 -19.70 4.22
C ASN A 199 8.39 -18.31 4.27
N ILE A 200 7.51 -17.99 3.33
CA ILE A 200 6.78 -16.74 3.30
C ILE A 200 5.28 -17.03 3.11
N SER A 201 4.48 -16.40 3.96
CA SER A 201 3.03 -16.36 3.83
C SER A 201 2.62 -14.98 3.37
N PHE A 202 1.69 -14.92 2.43
CA PHE A 202 1.14 -13.69 1.89
C PHE A 202 -0.38 -13.80 1.80
N ASN A 203 -1.08 -12.76 2.25
CA ASN A 203 -2.52 -12.60 2.02
C ASN A 203 -2.81 -11.23 1.43
N LEU A 204 -3.82 -11.17 0.58
CA LEU A 204 -4.41 -9.98 0.02
C LEU A 204 -5.93 -10.15 0.02
N ASP A 205 -6.65 -9.12 0.44
CA ASP A 205 -8.10 -9.03 0.40
C ASP A 205 -8.45 -7.63 -0.12
N LEU A 206 -9.26 -7.56 -1.15
CA LEU A 206 -9.72 -6.33 -1.77
C LEU A 206 -11.22 -6.46 -1.99
N GLY A 207 -12.01 -5.56 -1.41
CA GLY A 207 -13.43 -5.43 -1.69
C GLY A 207 -13.71 -4.07 -2.30
N ILE A 208 -14.35 -4.03 -3.46
CA ILE A 208 -14.89 -2.81 -4.06
C ILE A 208 -16.41 -2.93 -3.99
N ALA A 209 -17.06 -2.01 -3.26
CA ALA A 209 -18.50 -2.06 -3.01
C ALA A 209 -19.28 -2.13 -4.33
N ASP A 210 -20.29 -3.01 -4.37
CA ASP A 210 -21.16 -3.27 -5.51
C ASP A 210 -20.46 -3.77 -6.80
N ALA A 211 -19.12 -3.88 -6.79
CA ALA A 211 -18.33 -4.18 -7.97
C ALA A 211 -17.77 -5.61 -7.95
N ALA A 212 -16.83 -5.88 -7.05
CA ALA A 212 -16.16 -7.18 -6.94
C ALA A 212 -15.37 -7.29 -5.64
N SER A 213 -15.05 -8.52 -5.24
CA SER A 213 -14.04 -8.79 -4.21
C SER A 213 -13.04 -9.85 -4.67
N LEU A 214 -11.78 -9.66 -4.25
CA LEU A 214 -10.65 -10.52 -4.55
C LEU A 214 -9.93 -10.86 -3.25
N ALA A 215 -9.82 -12.14 -2.94
CA ALA A 215 -8.96 -12.63 -1.87
C ALA A 215 -7.93 -13.62 -2.41
N ILE A 216 -6.67 -13.41 -2.04
CA ILE A 216 -5.53 -14.26 -2.38
C ILE A 216 -4.83 -14.62 -1.08
N SER A 217 -4.53 -15.89 -0.90
CA SER A 217 -3.67 -16.37 0.19
C SER A 217 -2.69 -17.37 -0.38
N THR A 218 -1.42 -17.24 -0.03
CA THR A 218 -0.39 -18.19 -0.46
C THR A 218 0.64 -18.44 0.63
N ASP A 219 1.05 -19.70 0.73
CA ASP A 219 2.22 -20.12 1.48
C ASP A 219 3.28 -20.62 0.52
N LEU A 220 4.44 -19.99 0.60
CA LEU A 220 5.64 -20.38 -0.12
C LEU A 220 6.70 -20.93 0.83
N ALA A 221 7.54 -21.81 0.32
CA ALA A 221 8.56 -22.48 1.10
C ALA A 221 9.90 -22.60 0.40
N ASP A 222 10.92 -22.96 1.16
CA ASP A 222 12.26 -23.27 0.69
C ASP A 222 12.79 -22.23 -0.32
N LEU A 223 12.50 -20.94 -0.06
CA LEU A 223 12.97 -19.84 -0.88
C LEU A 223 14.49 -19.67 -0.73
N ASP A 224 15.19 -19.65 -1.86
CA ASP A 224 16.59 -19.28 -1.92
C ASP A 224 16.76 -17.79 -2.20
N THR A 225 18.00 -17.30 -2.09
CA THR A 225 18.33 -15.88 -2.22
C THR A 225 18.00 -15.29 -3.58
N ASN A 226 17.85 -16.09 -4.63
CA ASN A 226 17.53 -15.57 -5.96
C ASN A 226 16.10 -15.01 -6.02
N ILE A 227 15.23 -15.33 -5.06
CA ILE A 227 13.85 -14.81 -5.03
C ILE A 227 13.78 -13.27 -5.13
N LEU A 228 14.82 -12.57 -4.66
CA LEU A 228 14.89 -11.11 -4.68
C LEU A 228 15.21 -10.51 -6.06
N THR A 229 15.66 -11.33 -7.02
CA THR A 229 16.11 -10.86 -8.34
C THR A 229 15.35 -11.50 -9.49
N ILE A 230 14.62 -12.60 -9.26
CA ILE A 230 13.83 -13.28 -10.27
C ILE A 230 12.51 -12.52 -10.49
N GLN A 231 12.16 -12.23 -11.75
CA GLN A 231 10.92 -11.54 -12.13
C GLN A 231 10.13 -12.36 -13.16
N TRP A 232 8.83 -12.09 -13.28
CA TRP A 232 7.96 -12.59 -14.36
C TRP A 232 7.96 -14.12 -14.54
N THR A 233 8.10 -14.63 -15.76
CA THR A 233 8.04 -16.07 -16.09
C THR A 233 9.08 -16.90 -15.35
N PRO A 234 10.36 -16.46 -15.24
CA PRO A 234 11.32 -17.10 -14.33
C PRO A 234 10.83 -17.24 -12.88
N LEU A 235 10.12 -16.24 -12.34
CA LEU A 235 9.60 -16.28 -10.97
C LEU A 235 8.49 -17.32 -10.84
N LEU A 236 7.57 -17.34 -11.80
CA LEU A 236 6.52 -18.35 -11.82
C LEU A 236 7.12 -19.77 -11.90
N ASN A 237 8.04 -20.00 -12.83
CA ASN A 237 8.72 -21.29 -12.98
C ASN A 237 9.48 -21.66 -11.70
N TYR A 238 10.13 -20.69 -11.07
CA TYR A 238 10.78 -20.87 -9.79
C TYR A 238 9.78 -21.36 -8.74
N LEU A 239 8.70 -20.63 -8.50
CA LEU A 239 7.68 -20.95 -7.48
C LEU A 239 6.99 -22.31 -7.71
N MET A 240 6.97 -22.80 -8.94
CA MET A 240 6.40 -24.12 -9.29
C MET A 240 7.34 -25.31 -9.03
N THR A 241 8.58 -25.08 -8.60
CA THR A 241 9.52 -26.18 -8.25
C THR A 241 9.48 -26.54 -6.77
N THR A 242 10.19 -27.59 -6.36
CA THR A 242 9.89 -28.29 -5.10
C THR A 242 10.76 -27.86 -3.90
N PRO A 243 10.15 -27.62 -2.72
CA PRO A 243 8.78 -27.17 -2.48
C PRO A 243 8.76 -25.65 -2.38
N LYS A 244 8.24 -24.93 -3.39
CA LYS A 244 8.18 -23.46 -3.36
C LYS A 244 6.79 -22.91 -3.21
N LEU A 245 5.79 -23.45 -3.90
CA LEU A 245 4.38 -23.19 -3.61
C LEU A 245 3.82 -24.35 -2.78
N LYS A 246 3.39 -24.08 -1.54
CA LYS A 246 2.73 -25.06 -0.67
C LYS A 246 1.22 -24.97 -0.77
N GLU A 247 0.69 -23.76 -0.63
CA GLU A 247 -0.75 -23.50 -0.67
C GLU A 247 -1.02 -22.23 -1.48
N LEU A 248 -2.12 -22.26 -2.24
CA LEU A 248 -2.69 -21.12 -2.94
C LEU A 248 -4.21 -21.18 -2.82
N SER A 249 -4.80 -20.15 -2.23
CA SER A 249 -6.23 -19.90 -2.23
C SER A 249 -6.50 -18.62 -3.02
N LEU A 250 -7.46 -18.69 -3.94
CA LEU A 250 -7.94 -17.58 -4.74
C LEU A 250 -9.46 -17.58 -4.67
N SER A 251 -10.03 -16.48 -4.22
CA SER A 251 -11.47 -16.20 -4.28
C SER A 251 -11.69 -14.94 -5.08
N LEU A 252 -12.58 -15.01 -6.07
CA LEU A 252 -13.01 -13.87 -6.87
C LEU A 252 -14.54 -13.91 -6.90
N GLU A 253 -15.15 -12.85 -6.38
CA GLU A 253 -16.60 -12.63 -6.48
C GLU A 253 -16.83 -11.40 -7.35
N ASP A 254 -17.50 -11.61 -8.48
CA ASP A 254 -17.92 -10.53 -9.35
C ASP A 254 -19.39 -10.20 -9.09
N ASN A 255 -19.66 -8.96 -8.69
CA ASN A 255 -21.03 -8.48 -8.47
C ASN A 255 -21.55 -7.72 -9.69
N SER A 256 -20.71 -6.89 -10.30
CA SER A 256 -21.05 -6.19 -11.55
C SER A 256 -19.86 -5.71 -12.38
N LEU A 257 -18.62 -5.97 -11.95
CA LEU A 257 -17.41 -5.40 -12.55
C LEU A 257 -16.98 -6.10 -13.86
N LYS A 258 -17.11 -7.43 -13.97
CA LYS A 258 -16.57 -8.22 -15.09
C LYS A 258 -17.04 -7.71 -16.45
N ASN A 259 -18.36 -7.60 -16.63
CA ASN A 259 -18.93 -7.20 -17.91
C ASN A 259 -18.61 -5.74 -18.25
N LYS A 260 -18.54 -4.87 -17.24
CA LYS A 260 -18.14 -3.46 -17.41
C LYS A 260 -16.70 -3.36 -17.91
N LEU A 261 -15.76 -4.10 -17.30
CA LEU A 261 -14.36 -4.16 -17.73
C LEU A 261 -14.20 -4.75 -19.13
N LEU A 262 -14.90 -5.86 -19.42
CA LEU A 262 -14.85 -6.47 -20.76
C LEU A 262 -15.35 -5.51 -21.84
N ASN A 263 -16.43 -4.78 -21.58
CA ASN A 263 -16.96 -3.80 -22.53
C ASN A 263 -15.99 -2.62 -22.72
N TYR A 264 -15.42 -2.09 -21.64
CA TYR A 264 -14.42 -1.02 -21.67
C TYR A 264 -13.21 -1.42 -22.51
N VAL A 265 -12.57 -2.55 -22.20
CA VAL A 265 -11.39 -3.02 -22.93
C VAL A 265 -11.72 -3.34 -24.38
N ALA A 266 -12.90 -3.90 -24.66
CA ALA A 266 -13.32 -4.19 -26.03
C ALA A 266 -13.42 -2.90 -26.85
N LYS A 267 -14.01 -1.86 -26.27
CA LYS A 267 -14.10 -0.53 -26.90
C LYS A 267 -12.72 0.08 -27.15
N GLU A 268 -11.82 0.06 -26.16
CA GLU A 268 -10.44 0.56 -26.29
C GLU A 268 -9.65 -0.17 -27.38
N GLN A 269 -9.90 -1.47 -27.55
CA GLN A 269 -9.27 -2.30 -28.59
C GLN A 269 -10.01 -2.25 -29.94
N ASN A 270 -11.10 -1.48 -30.06
CA ASN A 270 -11.98 -1.44 -31.23
C ASN A 270 -12.47 -2.84 -31.65
N MET A 271 -12.85 -3.64 -30.65
CA MET A 271 -13.39 -4.99 -30.77
C MET A 271 -14.80 -5.06 -30.20
N THR A 272 -15.58 -6.07 -30.58
CA THR A 272 -16.76 -6.45 -29.80
C THR A 272 -16.34 -7.20 -28.53
N THR A 273 -17.21 -7.22 -27.52
CA THR A 273 -16.97 -7.97 -26.28
C THR A 273 -16.70 -9.46 -26.56
N ASP A 274 -17.38 -10.05 -27.54
CA ASP A 274 -17.18 -11.45 -27.94
C ASP A 274 -15.80 -11.66 -28.58
N GLN A 275 -15.36 -10.75 -29.46
CA GLN A 275 -14.02 -10.79 -30.04
C GLN A 275 -12.92 -10.68 -28.97
N LEU A 276 -13.12 -9.82 -27.97
CA LEU A 276 -12.19 -9.70 -26.85
C LEU A 276 -12.14 -10.99 -26.02
N LYS A 277 -13.28 -11.61 -25.73
CA LYS A 277 -13.33 -12.89 -25.00
C LYS A 277 -12.57 -13.98 -25.75
N ASP A 278 -12.82 -14.11 -27.05
CA ASP A 278 -12.11 -15.08 -27.89
C ASP A 278 -10.59 -14.84 -27.87
N PHE A 279 -10.16 -13.58 -27.94
CA PHE A 279 -8.75 -13.20 -27.84
C PHE A 279 -8.12 -13.58 -26.50
N ILE A 280 -8.82 -13.32 -25.38
CA ILE A 280 -8.35 -13.68 -24.02
C ILE A 280 -8.22 -15.19 -23.89
N ILE A 281 -9.24 -15.95 -24.31
CA ILE A 281 -9.25 -17.43 -24.25
C ILE A 281 -8.08 -18.00 -25.05
N GLN A 282 -7.89 -17.56 -26.30
CA GLN A 282 -6.77 -18.00 -27.14
C GLN A 282 -5.41 -17.69 -26.51
N THR A 283 -5.28 -16.51 -25.90
CA THR A 283 -4.05 -16.11 -25.20
C THR A 283 -3.77 -17.01 -24.00
N MET A 284 -4.80 -17.30 -23.19
CA MET A 284 -4.71 -18.20 -22.04
C MET A 284 -4.34 -19.62 -22.47
N ASP A 285 -4.90 -20.13 -23.57
CA ASP A 285 -4.57 -21.43 -24.13
C ASP A 285 -3.10 -21.51 -24.56
N ILE A 286 -2.57 -20.47 -25.22
CA ILE A 286 -1.15 -20.39 -25.61
C ILE A 286 -0.26 -20.45 -24.37
N TYR A 287 -0.54 -19.64 -23.34
CA TYR A 287 0.25 -19.66 -22.11
C TYR A 287 0.16 -20.99 -21.37
N SER A 288 -1.03 -21.59 -21.30
CA SER A 288 -1.22 -22.85 -20.56
C SER A 288 -0.59 -24.04 -21.26
N ASN A 289 -0.64 -24.08 -22.59
CA ASN A 289 0.12 -25.05 -23.38
C ASN A 289 1.64 -24.86 -23.22
N THR A 290 2.10 -23.62 -23.13
CA THR A 290 3.51 -23.29 -22.90
C THR A 290 3.98 -23.69 -21.49
N LEU A 291 3.11 -23.54 -20.49
CA LEU A 291 3.38 -23.84 -19.08
C LEU A 291 3.00 -25.27 -18.66
N GLY A 292 2.35 -26.05 -19.53
CA GLY A 292 1.91 -27.42 -19.24
C GLY A 292 0.77 -27.52 -18.22
N ILE A 293 -0.05 -26.48 -18.06
CA ILE A 293 -1.14 -26.41 -17.06
C ILE A 293 -2.46 -26.90 -17.69
N ASN A 294 -3.11 -27.89 -17.08
CA ASN A 294 -4.39 -28.43 -17.54
C ASN A 294 -5.56 -27.52 -17.09
N GLN A 295 -6.27 -26.91 -18.05
CA GLN A 295 -7.32 -25.94 -17.77
C GLN A 295 -8.70 -26.59 -17.65
N THR A 296 -9.24 -26.64 -16.43
CA THR A 296 -10.68 -26.90 -16.23
C THR A 296 -11.50 -25.60 -16.21
N LEU A 297 -10.84 -24.43 -16.05
CA LEU A 297 -11.45 -23.10 -15.88
C LEU A 297 -11.96 -22.44 -17.17
N VAL A 298 -11.45 -22.81 -18.35
CA VAL A 298 -11.84 -22.16 -19.64
C VAL A 298 -13.27 -22.50 -20.08
N LYS A 299 -13.90 -23.53 -19.50
CA LYS A 299 -15.26 -23.92 -19.87
C LYS A 299 -16.37 -23.04 -19.28
N GLU A 300 -16.05 -22.13 -18.36
CA GLU A 300 -17.03 -21.31 -17.63
C GLU A 300 -16.92 -19.79 -17.90
N PHE A 301 -16.06 -19.38 -18.84
CA PHE A 301 -15.78 -17.96 -19.16
C PHE A 301 -16.71 -17.36 -20.23
#